data_AF-S4RQD2-F1
#
_entry.id   AF-S4RQD2-F1
#
_cell.length_a   1.000
_cell.length_b   1.000
_cell.length_c   1.000
_cell.angle_alpha   90.00
_cell.angle_beta   90.00
_cell.angle_gamma   90.00
#
_symmetry.space_group_name_H-M   'P 1'
#
loop_
_entity.id
_entity.type
_entity.pdbx_description
1 polymer ?
#
loop_
_entity_poly.entity_id
_entity_poly.type
_entity_poly.pdbx_seq_one_letter_code
_entity_poly.pdbx_strand_id
1 'polypeptide(L)'
;QFNEWRKDMRREGRLEKELDESYGFFLADSERSAKEACQNGLCVGNVKTGCLGTPKMGVYLCSFSDVLQPMQLPIGTGVMLIFKICKKIQIKNIHFKSLLDQLSFEQFFTFSFNPSSQFDCHVSKKLAFVNSSSNNDCFVHKHSQCYLFEFGELDICRRPRQVCPYAMVAFSYEGDGISVPLRDKRHHLPILFSTETKVTPKRHYIVWEGQLMNKGQNLGQVTLKSMQLSVLPIAL
;
A
#
# COMPACT_ATOMS: atom_id res chain seq x y z
N GLN A 1 -0.83 17.50 13.72
CA GLN A 1 -1.07 16.06 13.98
C GLN A 1 0.07 15.17 13.47
N PHE A 2 0.27 14.97 12.16
CA PHE A 2 1.33 14.05 11.66
C PHE A 2 2.76 14.41 12.15
N ASN A 3 3.15 15.67 12.03
CA ASN A 3 4.46 16.15 12.51
C ASN A 3 4.57 16.10 14.05
N GLU A 4 3.45 16.25 14.76
CA GLU A 4 3.42 16.14 16.23
C GLU A 4 3.60 14.68 16.63
N TRP A 5 2.87 13.75 16.01
CA TRP A 5 3.05 12.31 16.21
C TRP A 5 4.50 11.89 15.97
N ARG A 6 5.14 12.37 14.88
CA ARG A 6 6.58 12.09 14.65
C ARG A 6 7.47 12.64 15.75
N LYS A 7 7.16 13.82 16.32
CA LYS A 7 7.89 14.38 17.46
C LYS A 7 7.65 13.57 18.74
N ASP A 8 6.43 13.10 18.96
CA ASP A 8 6.07 12.28 20.13
C ASP A 8 6.84 10.96 20.10
N MET A 9 6.77 10.24 18.97
CA MET A 9 7.51 8.99 18.77
C MET A 9 9.03 9.15 18.89
N ARG A 10 9.59 10.29 18.47
CA ARG A 10 11.02 10.59 18.67
C ARG A 10 11.35 10.75 20.16
N ARG A 11 10.48 11.41 20.94
CA ARG A 11 10.66 11.54 22.40
C ARG A 11 10.53 10.20 23.12
N GLU A 12 9.72 9.28 22.59
CA GLU A 12 9.60 7.90 23.05
C GLU A 12 10.80 7.01 22.65
N GLY A 13 11.82 7.57 21.99
CA GLY A 13 13.08 6.88 21.69
C GLY A 13 13.08 6.09 20.38
N ARG A 14 12.13 6.32 19.48
CA ARG A 14 12.16 5.68 18.15
C ARG A 14 13.36 6.12 17.31
N LEU A 15 13.84 5.18 16.50
CA LEU A 15 14.91 5.44 15.55
C LEU A 15 14.39 6.26 14.37
N GLU A 16 15.21 7.16 13.81
CA GLU A 16 14.82 7.94 12.62
C GLU A 16 14.39 7.05 11.43
N LYS A 17 15.04 5.88 11.27
CA LYS A 17 14.65 4.89 10.25
C LYS A 17 13.23 4.35 10.43
N GLU A 18 12.73 4.25 11.66
CA GLU A 18 11.34 3.85 11.94
C GLU A 18 10.34 5.01 11.73
N LEU A 19 10.87 6.23 11.58
CA LEU A 19 10.12 7.46 11.31
C LEU A 19 10.26 7.91 9.86
N ASP A 20 10.87 7.10 8.99
CA ASP A 20 10.97 7.38 7.57
C ASP A 20 9.58 7.49 6.95
N GLU A 21 9.42 8.50 6.11
CA GLU A 21 8.17 8.74 5.40
C GLU A 21 8.06 7.75 4.24
N SER A 22 6.89 7.17 4.10
CA SER A 22 6.49 6.39 2.93
C SER A 22 5.10 6.80 2.50
N TYR A 23 4.56 6.14 1.48
CA TYR A 23 3.25 6.45 0.93
C TYR A 23 2.34 5.23 0.91
N GLY A 24 1.05 5.47 1.11
CA GLY A 24 -0.01 4.50 0.90
C GLY A 24 -1.12 5.10 0.04
N PHE A 25 -1.86 4.25 -0.63
CA PHE A 25 -2.85 4.64 -1.65
C PHE A 25 -4.25 4.19 -1.25
N PHE A 26 -5.24 4.98 -1.60
CA PHE A 26 -6.65 4.67 -1.35
C PHE A 26 -7.48 5.13 -2.54
N LEU A 27 -8.24 4.20 -3.13
CA LEU A 27 -9.23 4.53 -4.14
C LEU A 27 -10.50 5.03 -3.46
N ALA A 28 -10.91 6.26 -3.78
CA ALA A 28 -12.12 6.83 -3.23
C ALA A 28 -13.34 6.41 -4.05
N ASP A 29 -14.44 6.06 -3.37
CA ASP A 29 -15.72 5.73 -4.02
C ASP A 29 -16.33 6.92 -4.79
N SER A 30 -15.97 8.14 -4.40
CA SER A 30 -16.48 9.37 -5.02
C SER A 30 -15.54 10.54 -4.75
N GLU A 31 -15.65 11.61 -5.55
CA GLU A 31 -14.93 12.87 -5.28
C GLU A 31 -15.31 13.47 -3.91
N ARG A 32 -16.57 13.27 -3.47
CA ARG A 32 -17.04 13.73 -2.15
C ARG A 32 -16.26 13.04 -1.02
N SER A 33 -16.19 11.71 -1.05
CA SER A 33 -15.45 10.94 -0.04
C SER A 33 -13.95 11.23 -0.10
N ALA A 34 -13.41 11.47 -1.30
CA ALA A 34 -12.03 11.91 -1.46
C ALA A 34 -11.76 13.25 -0.75
N LYS A 35 -12.62 14.26 -0.98
CA LYS A 35 -12.52 15.58 -0.33
C LYS A 35 -12.67 15.48 1.20
N GLU A 36 -13.60 14.67 1.68
CA GLU A 36 -13.79 14.45 3.12
C GLU A 36 -12.54 13.85 3.76
N ALA A 37 -11.95 12.83 3.13
CA ALA A 37 -10.71 12.22 3.61
C ALA A 37 -9.51 13.18 3.53
N CYS A 38 -9.44 14.08 2.54
CA CYS A 38 -8.43 15.14 2.50
C CYS A 38 -8.57 16.14 3.65
N GLN A 39 -9.80 16.55 3.97
CA GLN A 39 -10.06 17.55 5.01
C GLN A 39 -9.89 16.99 6.41
N ASN A 40 -10.40 15.78 6.63
CA ASN A 40 -10.53 15.22 7.98
C ASN A 40 -9.50 14.13 8.27
N GLY A 41 -8.82 13.59 7.26
CA GLY A 41 -8.04 12.36 7.37
C GLY A 41 -8.90 11.10 7.23
N LEU A 42 -8.24 9.96 7.06
CA LEU A 42 -8.90 8.67 6.87
C LEU A 42 -9.35 8.08 8.21
N CYS A 43 -10.62 7.69 8.31
CA CYS A 43 -11.21 7.08 9.49
C CYS A 43 -11.03 5.56 9.51
N VAL A 44 -10.97 4.97 10.71
CA VAL A 44 -11.15 3.53 10.89
C VAL A 44 -12.44 3.04 10.23
N GLY A 45 -12.44 1.80 9.75
CA GLY A 45 -13.57 1.21 9.05
C GLY A 45 -13.67 1.63 7.59
N ASN A 46 -12.59 2.16 7.00
CA ASN A 46 -12.57 2.57 5.59
C ASN A 46 -12.70 1.40 4.59
N VAL A 47 -12.59 0.16 5.06
CA VAL A 47 -12.91 -1.06 4.29
C VAL A 47 -13.92 -1.90 5.05
N LYS A 48 -14.74 -2.66 4.32
CA LYS A 48 -15.75 -3.55 4.92
C LYS A 48 -15.13 -4.78 5.58
N THR A 49 -14.10 -5.34 4.95
CA THR A 49 -13.40 -6.55 5.39
C THR A 49 -11.90 -6.40 5.12
N GLY A 50 -11.07 -7.09 5.91
CA GLY A 50 -9.62 -7.04 5.77
C GLY A 50 -8.95 -8.28 6.36
N CYS A 51 -7.70 -8.53 5.99
CA CYS A 51 -6.96 -9.74 6.36
C CYS A 51 -5.79 -9.49 7.31
N LEU A 52 -5.59 -8.24 7.75
CA LEU A 52 -4.46 -7.83 8.60
C LEU A 52 -4.89 -7.36 10.00
N GLY A 53 -6.18 -7.10 10.19
CA GLY A 53 -6.74 -6.51 11.40
C GLY A 53 -8.23 -6.19 11.26
N THR A 54 -8.90 -5.99 12.39
CA THR A 54 -10.32 -5.62 12.42
C THR A 54 -10.51 -4.21 11.84
N PRO A 55 -11.32 -4.00 10.78
CA PRO A 55 -11.46 -2.68 10.16
C PRO A 55 -11.88 -1.56 11.12
N LYS A 56 -12.66 -1.85 12.17
CA LYS A 56 -13.07 -0.86 13.17
C LYS A 56 -11.93 -0.35 14.06
N MET A 57 -10.77 -1.00 14.05
CA MET A 57 -9.63 -0.68 14.91
C MET A 57 -8.44 -0.09 14.15
N GLY A 58 -8.59 0.24 12.87
CA GLY A 58 -7.51 0.78 12.06
C GLY A 58 -7.95 1.11 10.65
N VAL A 59 -7.01 1.63 9.87
CA VAL A 59 -7.21 2.02 8.48
C VAL A 59 -6.41 1.12 7.55
N TYR A 60 -6.99 0.80 6.40
CA TYR A 60 -6.33 0.05 5.34
C TYR A 60 -5.90 0.99 4.21
N LEU A 61 -4.63 0.88 3.80
CA LEU A 61 -4.09 1.54 2.61
C LEU A 61 -3.45 0.50 1.70
N CYS A 62 -3.58 0.69 0.39
CA CYS A 62 -2.84 -0.09 -0.60
C CYS A 62 -1.38 0.36 -0.59
N SER A 63 -0.43 -0.58 -0.64
CA SER A 63 1.00 -0.23 -0.71
C SER A 63 1.45 0.13 -2.14
N PHE A 64 0.65 -0.21 -3.15
CA PHE A 64 0.93 0.06 -4.55
C PHE A 64 -0.22 0.84 -5.18
N SER A 65 0.10 1.79 -6.07
CA SER A 65 -0.86 2.68 -6.72
C SER A 65 -1.63 2.02 -7.86
N ASP A 66 -1.17 0.88 -8.35
CA ASP A 66 -1.75 0.07 -9.42
C ASP A 66 -2.56 -1.14 -8.87
N VAL A 67 -2.45 -1.42 -7.57
CA VAL A 67 -3.22 -2.49 -6.88
C VAL A 67 -4.19 -1.86 -5.88
N LEU A 68 -5.21 -1.17 -6.41
CA LEU A 68 -6.11 -0.33 -5.62
C LEU A 68 -7.37 -1.03 -5.10
N GLN A 69 -7.75 -2.16 -5.69
CA GLN A 69 -8.92 -2.93 -5.28
C GLN A 69 -8.76 -4.41 -5.66
N PRO A 70 -9.61 -5.34 -5.14
CA PRO A 70 -9.43 -6.79 -5.36
C PRO A 70 -9.68 -7.30 -6.78
N MET A 71 -10.37 -6.53 -7.62
CA MET A 71 -10.64 -6.85 -9.03
C MET A 71 -10.01 -5.77 -9.92
N GLN A 72 -9.82 -6.07 -11.19
CA GLN A 72 -9.33 -5.05 -12.13
C GLN A 72 -10.20 -3.79 -12.08
N LEU A 73 -9.55 -2.64 -12.19
CA LEU A 73 -10.25 -1.37 -12.30
C LEU A 73 -11.14 -1.41 -13.55
N PRO A 74 -12.42 -1.05 -13.46
CA PRO A 74 -13.23 -0.89 -14.66
C PRO A 74 -12.65 0.24 -15.50
N ILE A 75 -12.80 0.15 -16.83
CA ILE A 75 -12.46 1.25 -17.73
C ILE A 75 -13.28 2.47 -17.31
N GLY A 76 -12.61 3.62 -17.22
CA GLY A 76 -13.25 4.87 -16.81
C GLY A 76 -12.37 5.74 -15.94
N THR A 77 -12.99 6.66 -15.21
CA THR A 77 -12.29 7.63 -14.36
C THR A 77 -12.36 7.25 -12.89
N GLY A 78 -11.30 7.50 -12.14
CA GLY A 78 -11.25 7.30 -10.69
C GLY A 78 -10.54 8.44 -9.96
N VAL A 79 -10.70 8.47 -8.64
CA VAL A 79 -9.97 9.40 -7.75
C VAL A 79 -9.19 8.58 -6.74
N MET A 80 -7.86 8.71 -6.79
CA MET A 80 -6.94 8.09 -5.85
C MET A 80 -6.41 9.14 -4.88
N LEU A 81 -6.41 8.80 -3.59
CA LEU A 81 -5.72 9.54 -2.55
C LEU A 81 -4.36 8.93 -2.27
N ILE A 82 -3.36 9.80 -2.16
CA ILE A 82 -2.02 9.47 -1.69
C ILE A 82 -1.92 9.96 -0.26
N PHE A 83 -1.59 9.05 0.66
CA PHE A 83 -1.34 9.36 2.06
C PHE A 83 0.16 9.24 2.35
N LYS A 84 0.71 10.24 3.01
CA LYS A 84 2.02 10.12 3.66
C LYS A 84 1.84 9.32 4.94
N ILE A 85 2.70 8.34 5.16
CA ILE A 85 2.67 7.46 6.34
C ILE A 85 4.05 7.32 6.98
N CYS A 86 4.07 7.21 8.30
CA CYS A 86 5.23 6.73 9.08
C CYS A 86 4.82 5.47 9.83
N LYS A 87 5.69 4.47 9.91
CA LYS A 87 5.30 3.17 10.46
C LYS A 87 6.46 2.39 11.06
N LYS A 88 6.24 1.86 12.27
CA LYS A 88 6.95 0.68 12.77
C LYS A 88 6.13 -0.56 12.44
N ILE A 89 6.72 -1.41 11.63
CA ILE A 89 6.02 -2.50 10.94
C ILE A 89 6.01 -3.77 11.79
N GLN A 90 4.82 -4.33 12.00
CA GLN A 90 4.66 -5.74 12.35
C GLN A 90 4.42 -6.56 11.09
N ILE A 91 5.19 -7.63 10.91
CA ILE A 91 4.99 -8.57 9.80
C ILE A 91 4.05 -9.68 10.26
N LYS A 92 2.87 -9.79 9.63
CA LYS A 92 1.87 -10.83 9.91
C LYS A 92 1.89 -11.95 8.86
N ASN A 93 1.78 -13.19 9.34
CA ASN A 93 1.68 -14.37 8.48
C ASN A 93 0.21 -14.75 8.32
N ILE A 94 -0.38 -14.47 7.15
CA ILE A 94 -1.83 -14.62 6.90
C ILE A 94 -2.20 -16.06 6.49
N HIS A 95 -1.51 -17.07 7.01
CA HIS A 95 -1.92 -18.46 6.79
C HIS A 95 -3.02 -18.82 7.79
N PHE A 96 -4.27 -18.62 7.38
CA PHE A 96 -5.46 -19.00 8.16
C PHE A 96 -5.45 -20.48 8.59
N LYS A 97 -4.87 -21.38 7.77
CA LYS A 97 -4.96 -22.83 8.00
C LYS A 97 -3.97 -23.36 9.04
N SER A 98 -2.72 -22.88 9.06
CA SER A 98 -1.66 -23.46 9.91
C SER A 98 -1.69 -22.96 11.36
N LEU A 99 -2.29 -21.80 11.63
CA LEU A 99 -2.35 -21.22 12.98
C LEU A 99 -3.60 -21.64 13.75
N LEU A 100 -4.69 -22.00 13.07
CA LEU A 100 -5.88 -22.61 13.68
C LEU A 100 -5.59 -24.00 14.27
N ASP A 101 -4.60 -24.70 13.73
CA ASP A 101 -4.18 -26.02 14.24
C ASP A 101 -3.41 -25.93 15.57
N GLN A 102 -2.95 -24.73 15.97
CA GLN A 102 -2.07 -24.53 17.13
C GLN A 102 -2.63 -23.58 18.21
N LEU A 103 -3.58 -22.71 17.87
CA LEU A 103 -4.18 -21.74 18.77
C LEU A 103 -5.70 -21.94 18.83
N SER A 104 -6.30 -21.71 20.00
CA SER A 104 -7.76 -21.60 20.07
C SER A 104 -8.25 -20.45 19.19
N PHE A 105 -9.47 -20.54 18.66
CA PHE A 105 -10.04 -19.53 17.78
C PHE A 105 -9.94 -18.10 18.36
N GLU A 106 -10.21 -17.95 19.66
CA GLU A 106 -10.11 -16.68 20.40
C GLU A 106 -8.67 -16.14 20.50
N GLN A 107 -7.70 -17.02 20.79
CA GLN A 107 -6.29 -16.63 20.86
C GLN A 107 -5.74 -16.28 19.48
N PHE A 108 -6.11 -17.04 18.46
CA PHE A 108 -5.79 -16.75 17.07
C PHE A 108 -6.39 -15.42 16.62
N PHE A 109 -7.66 -15.16 16.95
CA PHE A 109 -8.33 -13.91 16.59
C PHE A 109 -7.68 -12.71 17.27
N THR A 110 -7.39 -12.82 18.57
CA THR A 110 -6.72 -11.76 19.34
C THR A 110 -5.31 -11.47 18.78
N PHE A 111 -4.50 -12.50 18.58
CA PHE A 111 -3.12 -12.35 18.08
C PHE A 111 -3.08 -11.88 16.61
N SER A 112 -3.99 -12.40 15.78
CA SER A 112 -3.96 -12.18 14.33
C SER A 112 -4.71 -10.92 13.90
N PHE A 113 -5.70 -10.42 14.65
CA PHE A 113 -6.53 -9.30 14.21
C PHE A 113 -6.53 -8.09 15.13
N ASN A 114 -6.20 -8.23 16.42
CA ASN A 114 -6.09 -7.04 17.27
C ASN A 114 -4.74 -6.35 17.07
N PRO A 115 -4.74 -5.00 17.04
CA PRO A 115 -3.52 -4.22 17.08
C PRO A 115 -2.76 -4.45 18.39
N SER A 116 -1.42 -4.38 18.32
CA SER A 116 -0.52 -4.44 19.49
C SER A 116 0.14 -3.07 19.67
N SER A 117 0.23 -2.58 20.91
CA SER A 117 0.81 -1.25 21.21
C SER A 117 2.30 -1.11 20.86
N GLN A 118 2.98 -2.22 20.55
CA GLN A 118 4.41 -2.22 20.17
C GLN A 118 4.65 -1.86 18.70
N PHE A 119 3.60 -1.84 17.87
CA PHE A 119 3.66 -1.60 16.43
C PHE A 119 2.59 -0.58 16.02
N ASP A 120 2.76 0.09 14.88
CA ASP A 120 1.73 1.03 14.37
C ASP A 120 0.97 0.50 13.16
N CYS A 121 1.49 -0.61 12.60
CA CYS A 121 0.87 -1.20 11.43
C CYS A 121 1.15 -2.70 11.33
N HIS A 122 0.25 -3.39 10.64
CA HIS A 122 0.44 -4.75 10.17
C HIS A 122 0.60 -4.75 8.65
N VAL A 123 1.56 -5.53 8.16
CA VAL A 123 1.71 -5.85 6.74
C VAL A 123 1.81 -7.36 6.55
N SER A 124 1.54 -7.84 5.34
CA SER A 124 1.68 -9.27 5.05
C SER A 124 3.15 -9.67 4.88
N LYS A 125 3.52 -10.82 5.45
CA LYS A 125 4.80 -11.50 5.16
C LYS A 125 4.91 -11.92 3.69
N LYS A 126 3.78 -12.10 2.99
CA LYS A 126 3.76 -12.57 1.61
C LYS A 126 3.97 -11.49 0.55
N LEU A 127 4.35 -10.26 0.93
CA LEU A 127 4.59 -9.18 -0.02
C LEU A 127 5.61 -9.56 -1.13
N ALA A 128 6.63 -10.36 -0.80
CA ALA A 128 7.61 -10.84 -1.78
C ALA A 128 7.01 -11.78 -2.85
N PHE A 129 5.89 -12.46 -2.56
CA PHE A 129 5.22 -13.37 -3.49
C PHE A 129 4.19 -12.65 -4.36
N VAL A 130 3.84 -11.40 -4.05
CA VAL A 130 2.81 -10.62 -4.78
C VAL A 130 3.15 -10.50 -6.27
N ASN A 131 4.44 -10.55 -6.63
CA ASN A 131 4.93 -10.46 -8.01
C ASN A 131 4.95 -11.81 -8.77
N SER A 132 4.39 -12.89 -8.21
CA SER A 132 4.29 -14.18 -8.89
C SER A 132 3.17 -14.17 -9.93
N SER A 133 3.48 -14.59 -11.17
CA SER A 133 2.54 -14.69 -12.29
C SER A 133 1.42 -15.72 -12.10
N SER A 134 1.40 -16.44 -10.98
CA SER A 134 0.37 -17.42 -10.62
C SER A 134 -0.68 -16.90 -9.66
N ASN A 135 -0.51 -15.68 -9.13
CA ASN A 135 -1.45 -15.10 -8.18
C ASN A 135 -2.55 -14.34 -8.90
N ASN A 136 -3.78 -14.42 -8.37
CA ASN A 136 -4.88 -13.59 -8.85
C ASN A 136 -4.86 -12.20 -8.18
N ASP A 137 -5.51 -11.23 -8.83
CA ASP A 137 -5.55 -9.82 -8.38
C ASP A 137 -6.06 -9.67 -6.94
N CYS A 138 -7.03 -10.48 -6.54
CA CYS A 138 -7.58 -10.47 -5.18
C CYS A 138 -6.52 -10.86 -4.13
N PHE A 139 -5.68 -11.86 -4.43
CA PHE A 139 -4.56 -12.25 -3.58
C PHE A 139 -3.52 -11.14 -3.49
N VAL A 140 -3.13 -10.59 -4.65
CA VAL A 140 -2.16 -9.47 -4.76
C VAL A 140 -2.65 -8.28 -3.93
N HIS A 141 -3.90 -7.87 -4.10
CA HIS A 141 -4.51 -6.78 -3.35
C HIS A 141 -4.50 -7.02 -1.85
N LYS A 142 -4.99 -8.18 -1.38
CA LYS A 142 -5.05 -8.51 0.05
C LYS A 142 -3.67 -8.52 0.70
N HIS A 143 -2.67 -9.09 0.02
CA HIS A 143 -1.32 -9.25 0.58
C HIS A 143 -0.42 -8.02 0.40
N SER A 144 -0.86 -7.01 -0.35
CA SER A 144 -0.18 -5.72 -0.51
C SER A 144 -0.78 -4.58 0.31
N GLN A 145 -1.78 -4.85 1.15
CA GLN A 145 -2.32 -3.84 2.07
C GLN A 145 -1.36 -3.52 3.22
N CYS A 146 -1.50 -2.31 3.75
CA CYS A 146 -0.92 -1.85 5.01
C CYS A 146 -2.07 -1.47 5.94
N TYR A 147 -2.19 -2.15 7.08
CA TYR A 147 -3.19 -1.85 8.10
C TYR A 147 -2.54 -1.00 9.19
N LEU A 148 -2.95 0.26 9.35
CA LEU A 148 -2.38 1.19 10.32
C LEU A 148 -3.38 1.51 11.44
N PHE A 149 -2.88 1.67 12.66
CA PHE A 149 -3.69 1.90 13.84
C PHE A 149 -2.92 2.70 14.88
N GLU A 150 -3.64 3.33 15.80
CA GLU A 150 -3.04 4.09 16.89
C GLU A 150 -3.92 3.94 18.13
N PHE A 151 -3.30 3.67 19.28
CA PHE A 151 -3.98 3.66 20.57
C PHE A 151 -3.99 5.07 21.15
N GLY A 152 -5.18 5.54 21.57
CA GLY A 152 -5.32 6.69 22.45
C GLY A 152 -5.22 6.25 23.92
N GLU A 153 -5.57 7.14 24.83
CA GLU A 153 -5.50 6.88 26.29
C GLU A 153 -6.47 5.77 26.74
N LEU A 154 -7.67 5.72 26.14
CA LEU A 154 -8.75 4.82 26.57
C LEU A 154 -9.29 3.91 25.45
N ASP A 155 -9.10 4.29 24.19
CA ASP A 155 -9.64 3.57 23.04
C ASP A 155 -8.77 3.79 21.80
N ILE A 156 -9.08 3.10 20.71
CA ILE A 156 -8.44 3.27 19.42
C ILE A 156 -8.71 4.66 18.85
N CYS A 157 -7.67 5.31 18.33
CA CYS A 157 -7.81 6.57 17.62
C CYS A 157 -8.63 6.34 16.34
N ARG A 158 -9.75 7.06 16.20
CA ARG A 158 -10.59 6.98 15.00
C ARG A 158 -9.84 7.37 13.72
N ARG A 159 -8.77 8.16 13.83
CA ARG A 159 -7.90 8.59 12.74
C ARG A 159 -6.44 8.52 13.20
N PRO A 160 -5.69 7.49 12.78
CA PRO A 160 -4.30 7.34 13.20
C PRO A 160 -3.44 8.52 12.72
N ARG A 161 -2.78 9.23 13.64
CA ARG A 161 -2.03 10.47 13.34
C ARG A 161 -0.83 10.24 12.44
N GLN A 162 -0.33 9.00 12.35
CA GLN A 162 0.72 8.59 11.41
C GLN A 162 0.24 8.44 9.97
N VAL A 163 -1.01 8.78 9.66
CA VAL A 163 -1.58 8.76 8.30
C VAL A 163 -2.06 10.17 7.94
N CYS A 164 -1.40 10.79 6.97
CA CYS A 164 -1.68 12.17 6.55
C CYS A 164 -2.07 12.21 5.07
N PRO A 165 -3.23 12.79 4.69
CA PRO A 165 -3.51 13.10 3.29
C PRO A 165 -2.35 13.92 2.70
N TYR A 166 -1.85 13.52 1.53
CA TYR A 166 -0.73 14.17 0.86
C TYR A 166 -1.16 14.75 -0.49
N ALA A 167 -1.83 13.95 -1.32
CA ALA A 167 -2.33 14.39 -2.62
C ALA A 167 -3.61 13.67 -3.01
N MET A 168 -4.38 14.29 -3.90
CA MET A 168 -5.54 13.71 -4.56
C MET A 168 -5.27 13.71 -6.07
N VAL A 169 -5.45 12.56 -6.71
CA VAL A 169 -5.15 12.33 -8.12
C VAL A 169 -6.42 11.83 -8.80
N ALA A 170 -6.94 12.61 -9.75
CA ALA A 170 -7.93 12.11 -10.70
C ALA A 170 -7.20 11.39 -11.84
N PHE A 171 -7.67 10.22 -12.25
CA PHE A 171 -7.08 9.42 -13.31
C PHE A 171 -8.15 8.82 -14.23
N SER A 172 -7.74 8.45 -15.43
CA SER A 172 -8.51 7.60 -16.34
C SER A 172 -7.76 6.28 -16.54
N TYR A 173 -8.49 5.17 -16.54
CA TYR A 173 -7.99 3.83 -16.80
C TYR A 173 -8.65 3.31 -18.08
N GLU A 174 -7.83 2.93 -19.06
CA GLU A 174 -8.29 2.53 -20.40
C GLU A 174 -8.28 0.99 -20.59
N GLY A 175 -7.98 0.22 -19.54
CA GLY A 175 -7.77 -1.22 -19.65
C GLY A 175 -6.46 -1.58 -20.36
N ASP A 176 -6.21 -2.87 -20.55
CA ASP A 176 -5.00 -3.39 -21.24
C ASP A 176 -5.00 -3.14 -22.77
N GLY A 177 -5.77 -2.15 -23.25
CA GLY A 177 -5.81 -1.74 -24.67
C GLY A 177 -4.52 -1.09 -25.17
N ILE A 178 -3.58 -0.77 -24.27
CA ILE A 178 -2.21 -0.42 -24.66
C ILE A 178 -1.45 -1.74 -24.70
N SER A 179 -1.29 -2.27 -25.92
CA SER A 179 -0.15 -3.12 -26.21
C SER A 179 1.09 -2.31 -25.82
N VAL A 180 1.63 -2.52 -24.63
CA VAL A 180 3.01 -2.13 -24.33
C VAL A 180 3.79 -2.70 -25.51
N PRO A 181 4.49 -1.87 -26.32
CA PRO A 181 5.25 -2.43 -27.42
C PRO A 181 6.13 -3.50 -26.80
N LEU A 182 5.95 -4.75 -27.22
CA LEU A 182 6.85 -5.85 -26.88
C LEU A 182 8.23 -5.42 -27.37
N ARG A 183 8.95 -4.65 -26.55
CA ARG A 183 10.33 -4.28 -26.81
C ARG A 183 11.15 -5.53 -26.51
N ASP A 184 11.39 -6.22 -27.61
CA ASP A 184 12.43 -7.21 -27.89
C ASP A 184 12.59 -8.33 -26.86
N LYS A 185 12.11 -9.52 -27.24
CA LYS A 185 12.38 -10.82 -26.58
C LYS A 185 13.84 -11.23 -26.79
N ARG A 186 14.78 -10.40 -26.37
CA ARG A 186 16.21 -10.73 -26.30
C ARG A 186 16.65 -10.41 -24.89
N HIS A 187 17.39 -11.33 -24.29
CA HIS A 187 17.82 -11.37 -22.88
C HIS A 187 16.87 -12.09 -21.90
N HIS A 188 16.44 -13.30 -22.29
CA HIS A 188 16.26 -14.37 -21.31
C HIS A 188 17.66 -14.84 -20.87
N LEU A 189 18.03 -14.61 -19.61
CA LEU A 189 19.13 -15.34 -18.97
C LEU A 189 18.63 -15.84 -17.61
N PRO A 190 18.89 -17.11 -17.25
CA PRO A 190 18.40 -17.71 -16.03
C PRO A 190 19.18 -17.17 -14.83
N ILE A 191 18.49 -16.74 -13.77
CA ILE A 191 19.13 -16.28 -12.54
C ILE A 191 19.33 -17.50 -11.62
N LEU A 192 20.55 -18.04 -11.67
CA LEU A 192 21.17 -18.75 -10.55
C LEU A 192 21.69 -17.70 -9.56
N PHE A 193 21.44 -17.92 -8.27
CA PHE A 193 21.98 -17.11 -7.19
C PHE A 193 23.48 -17.38 -7.02
N SER A 194 24.30 -16.33 -6.96
CA SER A 194 25.57 -16.38 -6.26
C SER A 194 25.85 -15.07 -5.52
N THR A 195 26.31 -15.24 -4.30
CA THR A 195 26.85 -14.24 -3.39
C THR A 195 28.15 -13.69 -3.95
N GLU A 196 28.17 -12.45 -4.43
CA GLU A 196 29.32 -11.55 -4.39
C GLU A 196 28.96 -10.16 -4.95
N THR A 197 29.57 -9.15 -4.33
CA THR A 197 29.41 -7.71 -4.59
C THR A 197 29.61 -7.33 -6.06
N LYS A 198 28.51 -7.13 -6.80
CA LYS A 198 28.46 -6.26 -8.00
C LYS A 198 27.12 -5.54 -8.07
N VAL A 199 27.19 -4.22 -8.24
CA VAL A 199 26.07 -3.29 -8.38
C VAL A 199 25.19 -3.73 -9.55
N THR A 200 24.01 -4.26 -9.25
CA THR A 200 22.98 -4.52 -10.26
C THR A 200 22.38 -3.19 -10.71
N PRO A 201 22.25 -2.91 -12.02
CA PRO A 201 21.52 -1.73 -12.46
C PRO A 201 20.07 -1.87 -12.00
N LYS A 202 19.62 -0.94 -11.15
CA LYS A 202 18.22 -0.88 -10.70
C LYS A 202 17.34 -0.79 -11.95
N ARG A 203 16.54 -1.83 -12.19
CA ARG A 203 15.56 -1.84 -13.28
C ARG A 203 14.45 -0.86 -12.90
N HIS A 204 14.22 0.15 -13.74
CA HIS A 204 13.14 1.12 -13.59
C HIS A 204 12.15 0.91 -14.73
N TYR A 205 10.87 0.81 -14.42
CA TYR A 205 9.81 0.71 -15.42
C TYR A 205 9.04 2.02 -15.47
N ILE A 206 8.78 2.52 -16.67
CA ILE A 206 7.96 3.71 -16.88
C ILE A 206 6.50 3.29 -16.78
N VAL A 207 5.81 3.78 -15.76
CA VAL A 207 4.39 3.48 -15.50
C VAL A 207 3.49 4.47 -16.24
N TRP A 208 3.97 5.70 -16.43
CA TRP A 208 3.21 6.76 -17.08
C TRP A 208 4.15 7.86 -17.58
N GLU A 209 3.81 8.48 -18.71
CA GLU A 209 4.45 9.70 -19.23
C GLU A 209 3.39 10.71 -19.66
N GLY A 210 3.62 11.98 -19.34
CA GLY A 210 2.71 13.04 -19.76
C GLY A 210 3.13 14.42 -19.26
N GLN A 211 2.29 15.41 -19.51
CA GLN A 211 2.51 16.77 -19.04
C GLN A 211 2.03 16.94 -17.60
N LEU A 212 2.91 17.44 -16.73
CA LEU A 212 2.54 17.85 -15.38
C LEU A 212 1.99 19.27 -15.43
N MET A 213 0.77 19.47 -14.94
CA MET A 213 0.17 20.80 -14.82
C MET A 213 -0.08 21.16 -13.35
N ASN A 214 0.15 22.43 -12.99
CA ASN A 214 -0.20 22.98 -11.68
C ASN A 214 -1.04 24.24 -11.88
N LYS A 215 -2.30 24.21 -11.44
CA LYS A 215 -3.27 25.32 -11.59
C LYS A 215 -3.35 25.86 -13.03
N GLY A 216 -3.33 24.98 -14.02
CA GLY A 216 -3.37 25.33 -15.45
C GLY A 216 -2.02 25.75 -16.05
N GLN A 217 -0.96 25.87 -15.25
CA GLN A 217 0.39 26.11 -15.76
C GLN A 217 1.08 24.78 -16.06
N ASN A 218 1.53 24.61 -17.31
CA ASN A 218 2.34 23.45 -17.70
C ASN A 218 3.72 23.56 -17.02
N LEU A 219 4.07 22.57 -16.20
CA LEU A 219 5.34 22.45 -15.51
C LEU A 219 6.37 21.63 -16.30
N GLY A 220 5.94 20.89 -17.33
CA GLY A 220 6.81 20.13 -18.23
C GLY A 220 6.36 18.68 -18.42
N GLN A 221 7.09 17.97 -19.27
CA GLN A 221 6.93 16.53 -19.44
C GLN A 221 7.55 15.80 -18.24
N VAL A 222 6.80 14.88 -17.64
CA VAL A 222 7.30 14.05 -16.53
C VAL A 222 7.04 12.58 -16.81
N THR A 223 7.93 11.74 -16.28
CA THR A 223 7.89 10.29 -16.37
C THR A 223 7.75 9.72 -14.97
N LEU A 224 6.67 8.98 -14.71
CA LEU A 224 6.50 8.24 -13.47
C LEU A 224 7.21 6.88 -13.59
N LYS A 225 8.19 6.62 -12.71
CA LYS A 225 8.99 5.39 -12.74
C LYS A 225 8.70 4.54 -11.50
N SER A 226 8.43 3.25 -11.70
CA SER A 226 8.43 2.28 -10.63
C SER A 226 9.84 1.69 -10.44
N MET A 227 10.25 1.59 -9.17
CA MET A 227 11.50 0.96 -8.72
C MET A 227 11.31 -0.52 -8.40
N GLN A 228 10.06 -1.00 -8.45
CA GLN A 228 9.66 -2.37 -8.15
C GLN A 228 8.98 -2.95 -9.39
N LEU A 229 9.20 -4.24 -9.66
CA LEU A 229 8.57 -4.93 -10.78
C LEU A 229 7.05 -4.73 -10.71
N SER A 230 6.45 -4.26 -11.82
CA SER A 230 5.01 -4.22 -11.96
C SER A 230 4.46 -5.63 -11.75
N VAL A 231 3.39 -5.77 -10.97
CA VAL A 231 2.55 -6.96 -11.03
C VAL A 231 1.88 -6.89 -12.39
N LEU A 232 2.40 -7.61 -13.38
CA LEU A 232 1.71 -7.76 -14.65
C LEU A 232 0.41 -8.53 -14.35
N PRO A 233 -0.77 -7.99 -14.69
CA PRO A 233 -1.96 -8.82 -14.78
C PRO A 233 -1.65 -9.97 -15.73
N ILE A 234 -2.08 -11.17 -15.37
CA ILE A 234 -2.00 -12.32 -16.26
C ILE A 234 -2.87 -11.99 -17.47
N ALA A 235 -2.24 -11.79 -18.62
CA ALA A 235 -2.93 -11.92 -19.91
C ALA A 235 -3.37 -13.38 -20.04
N LEU A 236 -4.68 -13.61 -20.09
CA LEU A 236 -5.26 -14.90 -20.49
C LEU A 236 -4.94 -15.17 -21.98
#